data_AF-A0A950AV47-F1
#
_entry.id   AF-A0A950AV47-F1
#
_cell.length_a   1.000
_cell.length_b   1.000
_cell.length_c   1.000
_cell.angle_alpha   90.00
_cell.angle_beta   90.00
_cell.angle_gamma   90.00
#
_symmetry.space_group_name_H-M   'P 1'
#
loop_
_entity.id
_entity.type
_entity.pdbx_description
1 polymer ?
#
loop_
_entity_poly.entity_id
_entity_poly.type
_entity_poly.pdbx_seq_one_letter_code
_entity_poly.pdbx_strand_id
1 'polypeptide(L)'
;LRMGLLEATPLGISLGNVRLQRTFDSVQDRDGGDNALRLKIRLENVSTDAIFFPLDEAFLRENERRQLDSSIETSDGLQIEMFPLAVASEWSIVGQEFRELKPGQSYETEVVSAPDVQGHVTPEMTWRLRLRTGINQTDTMGVRFREDQIH
;
A
#
# COMPACT_ATOMS: atom_id res chain seq x y z
N LEU A 1 10.03 -10.44 -5.42
CA LEU A 1 9.00 -11.39 -5.88
C LEU A 1 8.57 -10.99 -7.28
N ARG A 2 8.68 -11.87 -8.27
CA ARG A 2 8.28 -11.56 -9.65
C ARG A 2 6.86 -12.03 -9.94
N MET A 3 6.01 -11.12 -10.44
CA MET A 3 4.61 -11.35 -10.79
C MET A 3 4.35 -10.69 -12.15
N GLY A 4 4.25 -11.49 -13.21
CA GLY A 4 4.12 -10.97 -14.57
C GLY A 4 5.28 -10.06 -14.98
N LEU A 5 4.96 -8.81 -15.32
CA LEU A 5 5.88 -7.75 -15.73
C LEU A 5 6.42 -6.91 -14.56
N LEU A 6 6.04 -7.24 -13.32
CA LEU A 6 6.43 -6.52 -12.11
C LEU A 6 7.33 -7.39 -11.23
N GLU A 7 8.42 -6.82 -10.73
CA GLU A 7 9.09 -7.30 -9.54
C GLU A 7 8.74 -6.40 -8.35
N ALA A 8 8.28 -7.02 -7.26
CA ALA A 8 7.89 -6.36 -6.03
C ALA A 8 8.73 -6.91 -4.87
N THR A 9 9.37 -6.00 -4.12
CA THR A 9 10.29 -6.36 -3.03
C THR A 9 9.89 -5.61 -1.76
N PRO A 10 9.29 -6.30 -0.77
CA PRO A 10 9.05 -5.74 0.55
C PRO A 10 10.39 -5.34 1.19
N LEU A 11 10.47 -4.12 1.70
CA LEU A 11 11.67 -3.56 2.31
C LEU A 11 11.59 -3.52 3.83
N GLY A 12 10.38 -3.43 4.39
CA GLY A 12 10.17 -3.45 5.83
C GLY A 12 8.73 -3.12 6.21
N ILE A 13 8.40 -3.41 7.47
CA ILE A 13 7.15 -3.00 8.10
C ILE A 13 7.49 -2.07 9.27
N SER A 14 6.73 -1.00 9.42
CA SER A 14 6.84 -0.10 10.58
C SER A 14 5.47 0.25 11.15
N LEU A 15 5.47 0.70 12.41
CA LEU A 15 4.29 1.27 13.05
C LEU A 15 4.50 2.77 13.24
N GLY A 16 3.53 3.59 12.84
CA GLY A 16 3.67 5.03 13.05
C GLY A 16 2.48 5.86 12.63
N ASN A 17 2.64 7.18 12.78
CA ASN A 17 1.57 8.14 12.57
C ASN A 17 1.32 8.35 11.07
N VAL A 18 0.08 8.54 10.68
CA VAL A 18 -0.32 8.90 9.31
C VAL A 18 -0.35 10.41 9.15
N ARG A 19 0.32 10.91 8.11
CA ARG A 19 0.29 12.31 7.71
C ARG A 19 -0.38 12.41 6.35
N LEU A 20 -1.31 13.33 6.23
CA LEU A 20 -2.01 13.63 4.99
C LEU A 20 -1.56 14.99 4.47
N GLN A 21 -1.41 15.10 3.16
CA GLN A 21 -1.05 16.33 2.49
C GLN A 21 -2.00 16.59 1.32
N ARG A 22 -2.41 17.86 1.16
CA ARG A 22 -3.11 18.37 -0.02
C ARG A 22 -2.25 19.46 -0.63
N THR A 23 -2.07 19.44 -1.95
CA THR A 23 -1.22 20.42 -2.68
C THR A 23 -2.00 21.28 -3.66
N PHE A 24 -3.33 21.17 -3.71
CA PHE A 24 -4.17 22.02 -4.56
C PHE A 24 -4.28 23.43 -3.95
N ASP A 25 -3.92 24.46 -4.71
CA ASP A 25 -3.83 25.88 -4.36
C ASP A 25 -2.81 26.28 -3.27
N SER A 26 -2.64 25.46 -2.23
CA SER A 26 -1.67 25.65 -1.15
C SER A 26 -1.31 24.30 -0.52
N VAL A 27 -0.08 24.16 -0.04
CA VAL A 27 0.32 22.97 0.71
C VAL A 27 -0.33 23.01 2.10
N GLN A 28 -1.18 22.05 2.38
CA GLN A 28 -1.82 21.85 3.68
C GLN A 28 -1.50 20.45 4.19
N ASP A 29 -1.19 20.35 5.47
CA ASP A 29 -0.93 19.09 6.15
C ASP A 29 -2.00 18.83 7.22
N ARG A 30 -2.37 17.56 7.40
CA ARG A 30 -3.32 17.11 8.43
C ARG A 30 -2.85 15.81 9.05
N ASP A 31 -3.17 15.62 10.34
CA ASP A 31 -3.07 14.31 10.98
C ASP A 31 -4.08 13.33 10.36
N GLY A 32 -3.60 12.11 10.09
CA GLY A 32 -4.40 10.97 9.64
C GLY A 32 -4.72 9.97 10.76
N GLY A 33 -4.11 10.14 11.94
CA GLY A 33 -4.20 9.20 13.06
C GLY A 33 -2.85 8.56 13.37
N ASP A 34 -2.80 7.81 14.47
CA ASP A 34 -1.58 7.22 14.99
C ASP A 34 -1.61 5.68 14.88
N ASN A 35 -0.48 5.03 15.15
CA ASN A 35 -0.38 3.57 15.24
C ASN A 35 -0.90 2.82 14.01
N ALA A 36 -0.62 3.31 12.80
CA ALA A 36 -0.89 2.60 11.56
C ALA A 36 0.32 1.76 11.14
N LEU A 37 0.07 0.57 10.59
CA LEU A 37 1.10 -0.24 9.96
C LEU A 37 1.45 0.34 8.58
N ARG A 38 2.74 0.33 8.26
CA ARG A 38 3.28 0.80 6.99
C ARG A 38 4.13 -0.28 6.36
N LEU A 39 3.79 -0.69 5.15
CA LEU A 39 4.63 -1.55 4.32
C LEU A 39 5.44 -0.68 3.37
N LYS A 40 6.76 -0.63 3.56
CA LYS A 40 7.67 -0.06 2.57
C LYS A 40 7.99 -1.10 1.51
N ILE A 41 7.83 -0.75 0.24
CA ILE A 41 7.99 -1.67 -0.88
C ILE A 41 8.70 -1.02 -2.05
N ARG A 42 9.59 -1.78 -2.72
CA ARG A 42 10.16 -1.43 -4.02
C ARG A 42 9.39 -2.12 -5.13
N LEU A 43 8.99 -1.36 -6.15
CA LEU A 43 8.29 -1.83 -7.33
C LEU A 43 9.15 -1.58 -8.56
N GLU A 44 9.37 -2.59 -9.39
CA GLU A 44 10.23 -2.54 -10.56
C GLU A 44 9.53 -3.15 -11.79
N ASN A 45 9.48 -2.39 -12.88
CA ASN A 45 8.95 -2.87 -14.14
C ASN A 45 10.05 -3.64 -14.90
N VAL A 46 9.92 -4.96 -14.93
CA VAL A 46 10.88 -5.88 -15.56
C VAL A 46 10.52 -6.22 -17.02
N SER A 47 9.57 -5.49 -17.61
CA SER A 47 9.27 -5.58 -19.04
C SER A 47 10.29 -4.83 -19.89
N THR A 48 10.20 -5.01 -21.20
CA THR A 48 11.02 -4.31 -22.19
C THR A 48 10.26 -3.24 -22.97
N ASP A 49 8.92 -3.26 -22.92
CA ASP A 49 8.05 -2.50 -23.83
C ASP A 49 6.74 -2.01 -23.20
N ALA A 50 6.41 -2.42 -21.98
CA ALA A 50 5.16 -2.04 -21.33
C ALA A 50 5.35 -0.88 -20.34
N ILE A 51 4.39 0.04 -20.33
CA ILE A 51 4.30 1.13 -19.35
C ILE A 51 2.99 0.95 -18.58
N PHE A 52 3.04 0.97 -17.25
CA PHE A 52 1.84 0.80 -16.41
C PHE A 52 2.06 1.37 -15.00
N PHE A 53 0.97 1.54 -14.25
CA PHE A 53 0.97 1.97 -12.84
C PHE A 53 0.83 0.73 -11.94
N PRO A 54 1.88 0.26 -11.26
CA PRO A 54 1.81 -0.99 -10.50
C PRO A 54 0.89 -0.90 -9.28
N LEU A 55 0.92 0.24 -8.60
CA LEU A 55 0.02 0.54 -7.50
C LEU A 55 -1.08 1.49 -8.00
N ASP A 56 -2.33 1.13 -7.75
CA ASP A 56 -3.52 1.88 -8.17
C ASP A 56 -4.27 2.33 -6.92
N GLU A 57 -4.75 3.57 -6.93
CA GLU A 57 -5.55 4.13 -5.85
C GLU A 57 -6.78 3.27 -5.57
N ALA A 58 -7.42 2.73 -6.61
CA ALA A 58 -8.62 1.92 -6.46
C ALA A 58 -8.42 0.63 -5.64
N PHE A 59 -7.17 0.16 -5.49
CA PHE A 59 -6.84 -1.04 -4.72
C PHE A 59 -6.60 -0.77 -3.23
N LEU A 60 -6.39 0.49 -2.85
CA LEU A 60 -6.07 0.92 -1.49
C LEU A 60 -7.14 1.84 -0.88
N ARG A 61 -7.78 2.65 -1.71
CA ARG A 61 -8.72 3.69 -1.30
C ARG A 61 -10.15 3.15 -1.31
N GLU A 62 -10.98 3.75 -0.46
CA GLU A 62 -12.40 3.43 -0.40
C GLU A 62 -13.07 3.74 -1.73
N ASN A 63 -13.70 2.72 -2.32
CA ASN A 63 -14.53 2.83 -3.51
C ASN A 63 -16.01 2.63 -3.15
N GLU A 64 -16.92 3.02 -4.05
CA GLU A 64 -18.38 2.93 -3.83
C GLU A 64 -18.87 1.50 -3.56
N ARG A 65 -18.09 0.48 -3.93
CA ARG A 65 -18.42 -0.93 -3.71
C ARG A 65 -17.97 -1.46 -2.35
N ARG A 66 -17.23 -0.65 -1.56
CA ARG A 66 -16.64 -1.03 -0.26
C ARG A 66 -15.86 -2.35 -0.29
N GLN A 67 -15.34 -2.72 -1.46
CA GLN A 67 -14.60 -3.97 -1.60
C GLN A 67 -13.12 -3.67 -1.36
N LEU A 68 -12.56 -4.27 -0.32
CA LEU A 68 -11.14 -4.15 0.02
C LEU A 68 -10.34 -5.10 -0.86
N ASP A 69 -9.65 -4.54 -1.86
CA ASP A 69 -8.72 -5.29 -2.69
C ASP A 69 -7.39 -5.60 -1.97
N SER A 70 -7.08 -4.81 -0.93
CA SER A 70 -5.89 -4.96 -0.11
C SER A 70 -6.24 -4.86 1.38
N SER A 71 -5.56 -5.63 2.22
CA SER A 71 -5.78 -5.69 3.66
C SER A 71 -4.63 -6.39 4.38
N ILE A 72 -4.63 -6.38 5.71
CA ILE A 72 -3.74 -7.24 6.51
C ILE A 72 -4.59 -8.30 7.19
N GLU A 73 -4.25 -9.56 6.97
CA GLU A 73 -4.83 -10.71 7.66
C GLU A 73 -4.02 -11.00 8.92
N THR A 74 -4.69 -11.06 10.07
CA THR A 74 -4.06 -11.44 11.35
C THR A 74 -4.24 -12.94 11.62
N SER A 75 -3.37 -13.50 12.46
CA SER A 75 -3.43 -14.94 12.80
C SER A 75 -4.70 -15.37 13.55
N ASP A 76 -5.41 -14.44 14.19
CA ASP A 76 -6.72 -14.69 14.83
C ASP A 76 -7.91 -14.53 13.87
N GLY A 77 -7.65 -14.25 12.59
CA GLY A 77 -8.66 -14.16 11.53
C GLY A 77 -9.32 -12.79 11.39
N LEU A 78 -8.85 -11.77 12.11
CA LEU A 78 -9.26 -10.39 11.87
C LEU A 78 -8.63 -9.85 10.58
N GLN A 79 -9.29 -8.84 10.01
CA GLN A 79 -8.82 -8.13 8.84
C GLN A 79 -8.62 -6.66 9.20
N ILE A 80 -7.39 -6.18 9.10
CA ILE A 80 -7.08 -4.76 9.25
C ILE A 80 -7.16 -4.12 7.86
N GLU A 81 -8.00 -3.10 7.74
CA GLU A 81 -8.26 -2.40 6.49
C GLU A 81 -7.10 -1.48 6.10
N MET A 82 -7.08 -1.05 4.83
CA MET A 82 -6.19 0.03 4.40
C MET A 82 -6.68 1.37 4.95
N PHE A 83 -5.84 2.40 4.89
CA PHE A 83 -6.20 3.72 5.41
C PHE A 83 -7.51 4.25 4.76
N PRO A 84 -8.52 4.67 5.55
CA PRO A 84 -9.84 5.04 5.06
C PRO A 84 -9.81 6.41 4.36
N LEU A 85 -9.43 6.40 3.09
CA LEU A 85 -9.35 7.56 2.24
C LEU A 85 -10.11 7.29 0.95
N ALA A 86 -11.08 8.15 0.63
CA ALA A 86 -11.85 8.01 -0.60
C ALA A 86 -10.96 8.22 -1.84
N VAL A 87 -11.23 7.49 -2.92
CA VAL A 87 -10.54 7.68 -4.22
C VAL A 87 -10.61 9.13 -4.70
N ALA A 88 -11.76 9.78 -4.53
CA ALA A 88 -11.98 11.18 -4.93
C ALA A 88 -11.38 12.22 -3.95
N SER A 89 -10.68 11.78 -2.90
CA SER A 89 -10.10 12.70 -1.92
C SER A 89 -8.96 13.51 -2.52
N GLU A 90 -8.93 14.81 -2.21
CA GLU A 90 -7.84 15.71 -2.56
C GLU A 90 -6.61 15.55 -1.64
N TRP A 91 -6.74 14.75 -0.58
CA TRP A 91 -5.65 14.43 0.34
C TRP A 91 -4.89 13.20 -0.15
N SER A 92 -3.58 13.19 0.09
CA SER A 92 -2.70 12.04 -0.14
C SER A 92 -1.94 11.69 1.13
N ILE A 93 -1.61 10.42 1.31
CA ILE A 93 -0.79 9.96 2.44
C ILE A 93 0.67 10.26 2.12
N VAL A 94 1.36 10.97 3.01
CA VAL A 94 2.79 11.27 2.85
C VAL A 94 3.58 9.96 2.85
N GLY A 95 4.42 9.78 1.82
CA GLY A 95 5.21 8.57 1.58
C GLY A 95 4.52 7.51 0.69
N GLN A 96 3.22 7.64 0.45
CA GLN A 96 2.48 6.78 -0.48
C GLN A 96 2.33 7.47 -1.83
N GLU A 97 2.92 6.84 -2.84
CA GLU A 97 2.94 7.36 -4.20
C GLU A 97 2.42 6.33 -5.21
N PHE A 98 1.65 6.83 -6.17
CA PHE A 98 1.13 6.09 -7.31
C PHE A 98 1.85 6.61 -8.56
N ARG A 99 2.84 5.85 -9.06
CA ARG A 99 3.69 6.28 -10.17
C ARG A 99 3.59 5.32 -11.35
N GLU A 100 3.64 5.91 -12.54
CA GLU A 100 3.86 5.17 -13.77
C GLU A 100 5.28 4.58 -13.78
N LEU A 101 5.42 3.31 -14.19
CA LEU A 101 6.71 2.69 -14.43
C LEU A 101 6.90 2.36 -15.91
N LYS A 102 7.96 2.91 -16.50
CA LYS A 102 8.47 2.52 -17.82
C LYS A 102 9.36 1.26 -17.71
N PRO A 103 9.65 0.57 -18.83
CA PRO A 103 10.57 -0.57 -18.84
C PRO A 103 11.89 -0.29 -18.11
N GLY A 104 12.25 -1.18 -17.19
CA GLY A 104 13.48 -1.09 -16.38
C GLY A 104 13.46 -0.05 -15.25
N GLN A 105 12.37 0.69 -15.05
CA GLN A 105 12.28 1.65 -13.95
C GLN A 105 11.80 1.00 -12.66
N SER A 106 12.25 1.57 -11.54
CA SER A 106 11.80 1.19 -10.20
C SER A 106 11.55 2.42 -9.32
N TYR A 107 10.67 2.29 -8.34
CA TYR A 107 10.52 3.25 -7.25
C TYR A 107 10.18 2.56 -5.93
N GLU A 108 10.39 3.27 -4.83
CA GLU A 108 9.96 2.85 -3.49
C GLU A 108 8.73 3.66 -3.08
N THR A 109 7.80 3.02 -2.39
CA THR A 109 6.57 3.64 -1.88
C THR A 109 6.11 2.95 -0.61
N GLU A 110 5.14 3.55 0.07
CA GLU A 110 4.52 2.99 1.28
C GLU A 110 3.04 2.64 1.06
N VAL A 111 2.62 1.52 1.64
CA VAL A 111 1.21 1.15 1.79
C VAL A 111 0.84 1.22 3.26
N VAL A 112 -0.28 1.86 3.58
CA VAL A 112 -0.63 2.24 4.96
C VAL A 112 -1.98 1.65 5.35
N SER A 113 -2.04 1.02 6.53
CA SER A 113 -3.28 0.50 7.10
C SER A 113 -4.16 1.63 7.68
N ALA A 114 -5.36 1.27 8.13
CA ALA A 114 -6.11 2.10 9.07
C ALA A 114 -5.25 2.44 10.32
N PRO A 115 -5.52 3.57 11.01
CA PRO A 115 -4.86 3.91 12.27
C PRO A 115 -5.36 3.02 13.43
N ASP A 116 -4.73 3.18 14.60
CA ASP A 116 -5.09 2.54 15.87
C ASP A 116 -5.03 1.00 15.86
N VAL A 117 -4.12 0.43 15.07
CA VAL A 117 -4.03 -1.04 14.88
C VAL A 117 -3.10 -1.74 15.85
N GLN A 118 -2.42 -1.00 16.74
CA GLN A 118 -1.47 -1.57 17.70
C GLN A 118 -2.08 -2.66 18.58
N GLY A 119 -3.34 -2.51 19.00
CA GLY A 119 -4.07 -3.51 19.79
C GLY A 119 -4.51 -4.74 18.99
N HIS A 120 -4.33 -4.74 17.66
CA HIS A 120 -4.70 -5.79 16.72
C HIS A 120 -3.48 -6.50 16.11
N VAL A 121 -2.26 -6.10 16.51
CA VAL A 121 -1.02 -6.78 16.10
C VAL A 121 -1.01 -8.19 16.70
N THR A 122 -0.78 -9.19 15.85
CA THR A 122 -0.67 -10.59 16.25
C THR A 122 0.71 -11.16 15.87
N PRO A 123 1.15 -12.31 16.43
CA PRO A 123 2.51 -12.81 16.24
C PRO A 123 2.91 -13.06 14.77
N GLU A 124 1.94 -13.41 13.92
CA GLU A 124 2.11 -13.57 12.47
C GLU A 124 0.95 -12.88 11.75
N MET A 125 1.28 -12.11 10.72
CA MET A 125 0.33 -11.38 9.88
C MET A 125 0.72 -11.50 8.40
N THR A 126 -0.26 -11.32 7.51
CA THR A 126 -0.04 -11.28 6.07
C THR A 126 -0.66 -10.03 5.46
N TRP A 127 0.16 -9.16 4.87
CA TRP A 127 -0.32 -8.09 4.02
C TRP A 127 -0.73 -8.66 2.66
N ARG A 128 -2.01 -8.59 2.32
CA ARG A 128 -2.55 -8.86 0.99
C ARG A 128 -2.58 -7.55 0.23
N LEU A 129 -1.77 -7.43 -0.81
CA LEU A 129 -1.64 -6.22 -1.61
C LEU A 129 -1.98 -6.53 -3.07
N ARG A 130 -3.07 -5.95 -3.57
CA ARG A 130 -3.40 -6.03 -4.99
C ARG A 130 -2.56 -5.04 -5.79
N LEU A 131 -1.96 -5.53 -6.89
CA LEU A 131 -1.07 -4.76 -7.76
C LEU A 131 -1.42 -5.02 -9.22
N ARG A 132 -1.18 -4.05 -10.09
CA ARG A 132 -1.10 -4.29 -11.54
C ARG A 132 0.24 -4.93 -11.85
N THR A 133 0.21 -6.09 -12.49
CA THR A 133 1.37 -6.87 -12.90
C THR A 133 1.60 -6.84 -14.42
N GLY A 134 0.79 -6.05 -15.13
CA GLY A 134 0.88 -5.73 -16.54
C GLY A 134 -0.26 -4.77 -16.94
N ILE A 135 -0.36 -4.42 -18.22
CA ILE A 135 -1.31 -3.38 -18.71
C ILE A 135 -2.76 -3.70 -18.31
N ASN A 136 -3.17 -4.96 -18.46
CA ASN A 136 -4.53 -5.43 -18.14
C ASN A 136 -4.51 -6.63 -17.17
N GLN A 137 -3.46 -6.74 -16.36
CA GLN A 137 -3.28 -7.85 -15.45
C GLN A 137 -3.12 -7.34 -14.03
N THR A 138 -3.84 -7.95 -13.09
CA THR A 138 -3.70 -7.70 -11.66
C THR A 138 -3.43 -9.00 -10.94
N ASP A 139 -2.66 -8.94 -9.87
CA ASP A 139 -2.40 -10.06 -8.97
C ASP A 139 -2.38 -9.57 -7.51
N THR A 140 -2.50 -10.49 -6.56
CA THR A 140 -2.43 -10.21 -5.12
C THR A 140 -1.16 -10.79 -4.53
N MET A 141 -0.27 -9.91 -4.07
CA MET A 141 0.92 -10.28 -3.33
C MET A 141 0.60 -10.50 -1.85
N GLY A 142 1.09 -11.59 -1.28
CA GLY A 142 1.09 -11.82 0.17
C GLY A 142 2.45 -11.54 0.79
N VAL A 143 2.56 -10.54 1.67
CA VAL A 143 3.76 -10.25 2.45
C VAL A 143 3.55 -10.75 3.88
N ARG A 144 4.19 -11.86 4.23
CA ARG A 144 4.17 -12.38 5.60
C ARG A 144 5.19 -11.63 6.46
N PHE A 145 4.77 -11.23 7.65
CA PHE A 145 5.63 -10.59 8.64
C PHE A 145 5.19 -10.97 10.06
N ARG A 146 6.11 -10.86 11.00
CA ARG A 146 5.91 -11.10 12.42
C ARG A 146 5.95 -9.80 13.20
N GLU A 147 5.40 -9.83 14.40
CA GLU A 147 5.44 -8.68 15.33
C GLU A 147 6.87 -8.17 15.58
N ASP A 148 7.85 -9.07 15.71
CA ASP A 148 9.26 -8.72 15.94
C ASP A 148 9.97 -8.04 14.74
N GLN A 149 9.30 -7.97 13.59
CA GLN A 149 9.79 -7.31 12.37
C GLN A 149 9.18 -5.92 12.18
N ILE A 150 8.34 -5.45 13.11
CA ILE A 150 7.74 -4.12 13.07
C ILE A 150 8.68 -3.15 13.79
N HIS A 151 9.09 -2.10 13.08
CA HIS A 151 10.03 -1.08 13.58
C HIS A 151 9.36 0.26 13.87
#